data_AF-A0A0K9PAT2-F1
#
_entry.id   AF-A0A0K9PAT2-F1
#
_cell.length_a   1.000
_cell.length_b   1.000
_cell.length_c   1.000
_cell.angle_alpha   90.00
_cell.angle_beta   90.00
_cell.angle_gamma   90.00
#
_symmetry.space_group_name_H-M   'P 1'
#
loop_
_entity.id
_entity.type
_entity.pdbx_description
1 polymer ?
#
loop_
_entity_poly.entity_id
_entity_poly.type
_entity_poly.pdbx_seq_one_letter_code
_entity_poly.pdbx_strand_id
1 'polypeptide(L)'
;MDDVPIRVFRNVQEQLGVPYPKNQSHRVYSSLWNDDSWAIRSSLVKIDRYQALFTVSYQNFQTINACVFSNGKSLCRSTTSGLWRTTNLNASKLGKLQNVRKNNMIYDYYSDTRRFLHGLHCRRILHMNIYNL
;
A
#
# COMPACT_ATOMS: atom_id res chain seq x y z
N MET A 1 -6.74 1.97 -8.26
CA MET A 1 -6.79 2.29 -9.70
C MET A 1 -8.10 2.98 -9.93
N ASP A 2 -8.10 4.22 -10.44
CA ASP A 2 -9.32 4.97 -10.78
C ASP A 2 -10.41 4.89 -9.69
N ASP A 3 -10.05 5.35 -8.48
CA ASP A 3 -10.87 5.32 -7.26
C ASP A 3 -11.28 3.95 -6.70
N VAL A 4 -10.82 2.85 -7.30
CA VAL A 4 -10.99 1.50 -6.76
C VAL A 4 -9.89 1.21 -5.73
N PRO A 5 -10.24 0.97 -4.45
CA PRO A 5 -9.27 0.53 -3.45
C PRO A 5 -8.79 -0.89 -3.76
N ILE A 6 -7.47 -1.07 -3.75
CA ILE A 6 -6.83 -2.39 -3.99
C ILE A 6 -6.23 -2.99 -2.71
N ARG A 7 -5.97 -2.16 -1.69
CA ARG A 7 -5.46 -2.57 -0.38
C ARG A 7 -5.81 -1.53 0.69
N VAL A 8 -6.08 -2.02 1.89
CA VAL A 8 -6.16 -1.20 3.11
C VAL A 8 -5.22 -1.82 4.15
N PHE A 9 -4.42 -0.99 4.79
CA PHE A 9 -3.61 -1.37 5.95
C PHE A 9 -4.08 -0.50 7.12
N ARG A 10 -4.81 -1.09 8.06
CA ARG A 10 -5.38 -0.36 9.20
C ARG A 10 -4.31 -0.15 10.28
N ASN A 11 -4.34 1.00 10.94
CA ASN A 11 -3.53 1.20 12.13
C ASN A 11 -4.12 0.41 13.30
N VAL A 12 -3.48 -0.71 13.63
CA VAL A 12 -3.83 -1.60 14.75
C VAL A 12 -2.68 -1.68 15.75
N GLN A 13 -1.78 -0.69 15.76
CA GLN A 13 -0.60 -0.69 16.60
C GLN A 13 -0.95 -0.79 18.09
N GLU A 14 -1.95 -0.04 18.54
CA GLU A 14 -2.38 -0.04 19.95
C GLU A 14 -3.11 -1.33 20.34
N GLN A 15 -3.82 -1.95 19.39
CA GLN A 15 -4.60 -3.17 19.62
C GLN A 15 -3.74 -4.44 19.57
N LEU A 16 -2.80 -4.49 18.63
CA LEU A 16 -2.09 -5.73 18.26
C LEU A 16 -0.55 -5.58 18.27
N GLY A 17 -0.02 -4.40 18.52
CA GLY A 17 1.42 -4.13 18.54
C GLY A 17 2.08 -4.04 17.15
N VAL A 18 1.30 -4.08 16.07
CA VAL A 18 1.83 -4.05 14.69
C VAL A 18 2.29 -2.63 14.36
N PRO A 19 3.58 -2.39 14.04
CA PRO A 19 4.07 -1.05 13.75
C PRO A 19 3.32 -0.37 12.60
N TYR A 20 3.04 0.93 12.76
CA TYR A 20 2.37 1.75 11.76
C TYR A 20 3.13 3.06 11.49
N PRO A 21 3.28 3.49 10.23
CA PRO A 21 3.97 4.74 9.89
C PRO A 21 3.11 5.96 10.27
N LYS A 22 3.19 6.39 11.53
CA LYS A 22 2.41 7.53 12.06
C LYS A 22 3.20 8.81 12.31
N ASN A 23 4.46 8.68 12.75
CA ASN A 23 5.24 9.80 13.30
C ASN A 23 6.51 10.12 12.50
N GLN A 24 6.71 9.47 11.35
CA GLN A 24 7.86 9.70 10.49
C GLN A 24 7.37 10.43 9.23
N SER A 25 7.99 11.56 8.90
CA SER A 25 7.71 12.26 7.65
C SER A 25 8.24 11.43 6.48
N HIS A 26 7.45 11.29 5.43
CA HIS A 26 7.83 10.54 4.23
C HIS A 26 8.04 11.47 3.04
N ARG A 27 8.87 11.03 2.10
CA ARG A 27 9.06 11.64 0.78
C ARG A 27 8.48 10.72 -0.28
N VAL A 28 7.97 11.30 -1.36
CA VAL A 28 7.50 10.56 -2.54
C VAL A 28 8.69 10.33 -3.46
N TYR A 29 8.85 9.10 -3.92
CA TYR A 29 9.92 8.69 -4.83
C TYR A 29 9.31 7.95 -6.02
N SER A 30 9.95 8.07 -7.18
CA SER A 30 9.68 7.27 -8.36
C SER A 30 11.00 6.92 -9.03
N SER A 31 11.15 5.69 -9.49
CA SER A 31 12.36 5.21 -10.17
C SER A 31 11.99 4.19 -11.24
N LEU A 32 12.77 4.19 -12.32
CA LEU A 32 12.83 3.10 -13.28
C LEU A 32 14.19 2.44 -13.12
N TRP A 33 14.19 1.14 -12.87
CA TRP A 33 15.42 0.38 -12.60
C TRP A 33 15.23 -1.09 -13.00
N ASN A 34 16.34 -1.81 -13.19
CA ASN A 34 16.32 -3.23 -13.54
C ASN A 34 16.38 -4.10 -12.28
N ASP A 35 15.42 -5.02 -12.12
CA ASP A 35 15.51 -6.09 -11.13
C ASP A 35 15.19 -7.48 -11.69
N ASP A 36 16.09 -7.98 -12.53
CA ASP A 36 16.08 -9.37 -13.00
C ASP A 36 16.11 -10.41 -11.86
N SER A 37 16.48 -10.02 -10.63
CA SER A 37 16.59 -10.94 -9.49
C SER A 37 15.26 -11.29 -8.82
N TRP A 38 14.16 -10.63 -9.19
CA TRP A 38 12.82 -11.08 -8.79
C TRP A 38 11.64 -10.57 -9.62
N ALA A 39 11.78 -9.49 -10.39
CA ALA A 39 10.63 -8.73 -10.92
C ALA A 39 9.70 -9.54 -11.84
N ILE A 40 10.25 -10.40 -12.71
CA ILE A 40 9.45 -11.17 -13.66
C ILE A 40 9.63 -12.65 -13.40
N ARG A 41 8.49 -13.32 -13.14
CA ARG A 41 8.41 -14.77 -12.91
C ARG A 41 9.49 -15.29 -11.95
N SER A 42 9.78 -14.54 -10.89
CA SER A 42 10.81 -14.89 -9.90
C SER A 42 12.17 -15.20 -10.55
N SER A 43 12.63 -14.32 -11.45
CA SER A 43 13.90 -14.42 -12.21
C SER A 43 13.97 -15.43 -13.34
N LEU A 44 12.87 -16.12 -13.65
CA LEU A 44 12.84 -17.03 -14.79
C LEU A 44 12.89 -16.30 -16.14
N VAL A 45 12.59 -14.99 -16.15
CA VAL A 45 12.65 -14.15 -17.35
C VAL A 45 13.47 -12.91 -17.02
N LYS A 46 14.53 -12.68 -17.78
CA LYS A 46 15.40 -11.51 -17.67
C LYS A 46 15.01 -10.46 -18.71
N ILE A 47 15.37 -9.21 -18.45
CA ILE A 47 15.18 -8.11 -19.38
C ILE A 47 15.93 -8.36 -20.69
N ASP A 48 15.21 -8.26 -21.80
CA ASP A 48 15.83 -8.27 -23.12
C ASP A 48 16.39 -6.88 -23.42
N ARG A 49 17.72 -6.75 -23.31
CA ARG A 49 18.39 -5.47 -23.53
C ARG A 49 18.35 -5.00 -24.98
N TYR A 50 18.09 -5.88 -25.94
CA TYR A 50 17.94 -5.49 -27.34
C TYR A 50 16.63 -4.72 -27.59
N GLN A 51 15.67 -4.78 -26.67
CA GLN A 51 14.43 -4.00 -26.70
C GLN A 51 14.52 -2.67 -25.97
N ALA A 52 15.71 -2.27 -25.50
CA ALA A 52 15.92 -0.91 -25.00
C ALA A 52 15.60 0.10 -26.12
N LEU A 53 15.01 1.27 -25.86
CA LEU A 53 14.91 2.04 -24.61
C LEU A 53 13.62 1.74 -23.80
N PHE A 54 13.75 1.53 -22.48
CA PHE A 54 12.59 1.44 -21.58
C PHE A 54 12.19 2.83 -21.10
N THR A 55 11.02 3.31 -21.51
CA THR A 55 10.54 4.65 -21.18
C THR A 55 9.30 4.56 -20.30
N VAL A 56 9.30 5.33 -19.21
CA VAL A 56 8.11 5.57 -18.38
C VAL A 56 7.80 7.07 -18.38
N SER A 57 6.53 7.39 -18.55
CA SER A 57 6.06 8.78 -18.57
C SER A 57 5.14 9.00 -17.36
N TYR A 58 5.42 10.05 -16.62
CA TYR A 58 4.60 10.50 -15.49
C TYR A 58 4.06 11.89 -15.79
N GLN A 59 2.79 12.11 -15.51
CA GLN A 59 2.12 13.39 -15.70
C GLN A 59 1.22 13.67 -14.49
N ASN A 60 0.68 14.89 -14.41
CA ASN A 60 -0.29 15.29 -13.38
C ASN A 60 0.24 15.15 -11.94
N PHE A 61 1.47 15.62 -11.68
CA PHE A 61 2.01 15.77 -10.32
C PHE A 61 1.26 16.83 -9.46
N GLN A 62 0.15 17.38 -9.96
CA GLN A 62 -0.55 18.50 -9.36
C GLN A 62 -1.16 18.14 -8.00
N THR A 63 -0.84 19.01 -7.04
CA THR A 63 -1.33 19.05 -5.66
C THR A 63 -1.23 17.70 -4.93
N ILE A 64 -0.05 17.41 -4.39
CA ILE A 64 0.02 16.54 -3.22
C ILE A 64 -0.83 17.22 -2.13
N ASN A 65 -2.08 16.79 -1.98
CA ASN A 65 -2.91 17.14 -0.83
C ASN A 65 -2.37 16.39 0.38
N ALA A 66 -1.23 16.84 0.88
CA ALA A 66 -0.59 16.33 2.07
C ALA A 66 -0.32 17.47 3.03
N CYS A 67 -0.13 17.06 4.28
CA CYS A 67 0.52 17.92 5.24
C CYS A 67 2.04 17.87 5.04
N VAL A 68 2.66 19.03 4.90
CA VAL A 68 4.10 19.16 4.70
C VAL A 68 4.83 19.24 6.05
N PHE A 69 5.94 18.53 6.15
CA PHE A 69 6.91 18.68 7.23
C PHE A 69 8.07 19.56 6.73
N SER A 70 8.33 20.68 7.39
CA SER A 70 9.35 21.65 6.98
C SER A 70 10.03 22.27 8.21
N ASN A 71 11.32 22.60 8.10
CA ASN A 71 12.11 23.22 9.17
C ASN A 71 12.00 22.47 10.53
N GLY A 72 12.03 21.13 10.49
CA GLY A 72 11.93 20.30 11.71
C GLY A 72 10.55 20.29 12.37
N LYS A 73 9.52 20.87 11.75
CA LYS A 73 8.17 20.96 12.29
C LYS A 73 7.12 20.48 11.30
N SER A 74 6.09 19.83 11.82
CA SER A 74 4.91 19.44 11.04
C SER A 74 3.99 20.65 10.89
N LEU A 75 3.56 20.95 9.66
CA LEU A 75 2.54 21.96 9.38
C LEU A 75 1.12 21.39 9.43
N CYS A 76 0.95 20.16 9.94
CA CYS A 76 -0.35 19.48 10.07
C CYS A 76 -1.18 20.14 11.18
N ARG A 77 -1.82 21.28 10.94
CA ARG A 77 -2.77 21.85 11.90
C ARG A 77 -4.08 21.04 11.87
N SER A 78 -4.70 20.85 13.04
CA SER A 78 -5.94 20.07 13.19
C SER A 78 -7.12 20.63 12.39
N THR A 79 -7.06 21.90 12.01
CA THR A 79 -8.15 22.63 11.32
C THR A 79 -7.96 22.74 9.81
N THR A 80 -6.77 22.43 9.28
CA THR A 80 -6.47 22.46 7.82
C THR A 80 -6.25 21.07 7.22
N SER A 81 -6.50 20.01 7.99
CA SER A 81 -6.28 18.65 7.52
C SER A 81 -7.27 18.22 6.45
N GLY A 82 -6.75 17.80 5.29
CA GLY A 82 -7.55 17.27 4.19
C GLY A 82 -8.41 16.07 4.60
N LEU A 83 -9.51 15.88 3.86
CA LEU A 83 -10.51 14.81 4.04
C LEU A 83 -9.88 13.42 4.25
N TRP A 84 -8.72 13.17 3.61
CA TRP A 84 -7.98 11.91 3.70
C TRP A 84 -7.59 11.45 5.12
N ARG A 85 -7.55 12.34 6.13
CA ARG A 85 -7.23 11.95 7.52
C ARG A 85 -8.35 11.18 8.22
N THR A 86 -9.60 11.39 7.81
CA THR A 86 -10.78 10.81 8.48
C THR A 86 -11.58 9.89 7.57
N THR A 87 -11.16 9.69 6.32
CA THR A 87 -11.88 8.85 5.36
C THR A 87 -11.76 7.37 5.72
N ASN A 88 -12.90 6.74 6.03
CA ASN A 88 -13.06 5.29 6.01
C ASN A 88 -13.59 4.82 4.66
N LEU A 89 -13.37 3.53 4.34
CA LEU A 89 -14.05 2.92 3.20
C LEU A 89 -15.54 2.78 3.52
N ASN A 90 -16.39 3.32 2.65
CA ASN A 90 -17.82 3.02 2.69
C ASN A 90 -18.09 1.60 2.14
N ALA A 91 -19.31 1.10 2.35
CA ALA A 91 -19.70 -0.25 1.93
C ALA A 91 -19.47 -0.52 0.43
N SER A 92 -19.74 0.48 -0.43
CA SER A 92 -19.51 0.38 -1.87
C SER A 92 -18.02 0.16 -2.20
N LYS A 93 -17.13 0.98 -1.63
CA LYS A 93 -15.68 0.84 -1.81
C LYS A 93 -15.15 -0.47 -1.21
N LEU A 94 -15.74 -0.94 -0.12
CA LEU A 94 -15.39 -2.23 0.47
C LEU A 94 -15.77 -3.41 -0.45
N GLY A 95 -16.98 -3.39 -1.03
CA GLY A 95 -17.39 -4.38 -2.03
C GLY A 95 -16.46 -4.41 -3.24
N LYS A 96 -16.05 -3.23 -3.73
CA LYS A 96 -15.05 -3.14 -4.81
C LYS A 96 -13.69 -3.74 -4.41
N LEU A 97 -13.20 -3.44 -3.20
CA LEU A 97 -11.96 -4.03 -2.67
C LEU A 97 -12.04 -5.55 -2.61
N GLN A 98 -13.16 -6.10 -2.13
CA GLN A 98 -13.39 -7.55 -2.08
C GLN A 98 -13.39 -8.17 -3.47
N ASN A 99 -14.03 -7.53 -4.44
CA ASN A 99 -14.05 -8.00 -5.83
C ASN A 99 -12.64 -8.04 -6.44
N VAL A 100 -11.84 -6.98 -6.24
CA VAL A 100 -10.44 -6.94 -6.69
C VAL A 100 -9.62 -8.04 -6.02
N ARG A 101 -9.77 -8.22 -4.70
CA ARG A 101 -9.08 -9.30 -3.98
C ARG A 101 -9.45 -10.68 -4.52
N LYS A 102 -10.73 -10.92 -4.81
CA LYS A 102 -11.22 -12.21 -5.31
C LYS A 102 -10.72 -12.51 -6.72
N ASN A 103 -10.73 -11.51 -7.61
CA ASN A 103 -10.56 -11.74 -9.05
C ASN A 103 -9.17 -11.38 -9.59
N ASN A 104 -8.39 -10.56 -8.88
CA ASN A 104 -7.13 -10.00 -9.40
C ASN A 104 -5.92 -10.27 -8.50
N MET A 105 -6.12 -10.73 -7.25
CA MET A 105 -5.02 -10.97 -6.33
C MET A 105 -4.33 -12.30 -6.62
N ILE A 106 -3.12 -12.24 -7.16
CA ILE A 106 -2.31 -13.43 -7.48
C ILE A 106 -1.32 -13.80 -6.36
N TYR A 107 -1.12 -12.93 -5.38
CA TYR A 107 -0.26 -13.16 -4.23
C TYR A 107 -0.76 -12.35 -3.02
N ASP A 108 -0.79 -12.99 -1.85
CA ASP A 108 -1.07 -12.34 -0.57
C ASP A 108 -0.18 -12.90 0.53
N TYR A 109 0.64 -12.03 1.12
CA TYR A 109 1.55 -12.38 2.20
C TYR A 109 0.82 -12.87 3.47
N TYR A 110 -0.45 -12.48 3.68
CA TYR A 110 -1.25 -13.00 4.79
C TYR A 110 -1.54 -14.50 4.65
N SER A 111 -1.66 -14.97 3.41
CA SER A 111 -1.97 -16.37 3.07
C SER A 111 -0.73 -17.24 2.84
N ASP A 112 0.46 -16.62 2.75
CA ASP A 112 1.73 -17.31 2.51
C ASP A 112 2.27 -17.95 3.80
N THR A 113 1.76 -19.14 4.11
CA THR A 113 2.15 -19.91 5.30
C THR A 113 3.58 -20.44 5.25
N ARG A 114 4.19 -20.52 4.05
CA ARG A 114 5.59 -20.93 3.88
C ARG A 114 6.53 -19.84 4.35
N ARG A 115 6.25 -18.59 3.96
CA ARG A 115 7.06 -17.43 4.37
C ARG A 115 6.79 -17.02 5.82
N PHE A 116 5.54 -17.13 6.25
CA PHE A 116 5.12 -16.77 7.60
C PHE A 116 4.51 -17.98 8.29
N LEU A 117 5.34 -18.81 8.92
CA LEU A 117 4.91 -19.96 9.73
C LEU A 117 3.86 -19.51 10.75
N HIS A 118 2.65 -20.07 10.62
CA HIS A 118 1.45 -19.78 11.40
C HIS A 118 0.90 -18.36 11.32
N GLY A 119 1.45 -17.49 10.46
CA GLY A 119 1.03 -16.11 10.32
C GLY A 119 0.90 -15.40 11.68
N LEU A 120 1.74 -15.67 12.68
CA LEU A 120 1.49 -15.24 14.07
C LEU A 120 1.38 -13.71 14.24
N HIS A 121 2.00 -12.93 13.35
CA HIS A 121 1.76 -11.47 13.23
C HIS A 121 0.47 -11.12 12.46
N CYS A 122 0.04 -11.99 11.55
CA CYS A 122 -1.14 -11.86 10.69
C CYS A 122 -2.45 -12.39 11.32
N ARG A 123 -2.43 -13.48 12.09
CA ARG A 123 -3.60 -14.07 12.77
C ARG A 123 -4.25 -13.07 13.73
N ARG A 124 -3.44 -12.28 14.42
CA ARG A 124 -3.92 -11.18 15.28
C ARG A 124 -4.75 -10.15 14.51
N ILE A 125 -4.36 -9.84 13.27
CA ILE A 125 -5.10 -8.92 12.38
C ILE A 125 -6.36 -9.58 11.79
N LEU A 126 -6.27 -10.87 11.41
CA LEU A 126 -7.37 -11.63 10.81
C LEU A 126 -8.51 -11.89 11.80
N HIS A 127 -8.21 -12.11 13.08
CA HIS A 127 -9.22 -12.28 14.14
C HIS A 127 -10.13 -11.06 14.34
N MET A 128 -9.76 -9.87 13.84
CA MET A 128 -10.63 -8.68 13.87
C MET A 128 -11.16 -8.27 12.48
N ASN A 129 -10.74 -8.87 11.37
CA ASN A 129 -11.08 -8.38 10.02
C ASN A 129 -11.48 -9.46 8.99
N ILE A 130 -11.78 -10.69 9.41
CA ILE A 130 -12.49 -11.66 8.55
C ILE A 130 -13.94 -11.90 8.97
N TYR A 131 -14.32 -11.67 10.23
CA TYR A 131 -15.66 -11.98 10.72
C TYR A 131 -16.55 -10.81 11.12
N ASN A 132 -16.06 -9.57 11.08
CA ASN A 132 -16.89 -8.38 11.28
C ASN A 132 -16.81 -7.49 10.04
N LEU A 133 -17.45 -7.99 8.99
CA LEU A 133 -18.17 -7.15 8.03
C LEU A 133 -19.39 -6.56 8.74
#